data_AF-A0A943TZP6-F1
#
_entry.id   AF-A0A943TZP6-F1
#
_cell.length_a   1.000
_cell.length_b   1.000
_cell.length_c   1.000
_cell.angle_alpha   90.00
_cell.angle_beta   90.00
_cell.angle_gamma   90.00
#
_symmetry.space_group_name_H-M   'P 1'
#
loop_
_entity.id
_entity.type
_entity.pdbx_description
1 polymer ?
#
loop_
_entity_poly.entity_id
_entity_poly.type
_entity_poly.pdbx_seq_one_letter_code
_entity_poly.pdbx_strand_id
1 'polypeptide(L)'
;MKVYVYAICKNESKFALRWMKSMSEADGVYVLDTGSEDNTVELLRGEGAVVEVEVFKPWRFDAARNRSLEMVPEDADVCVCTDIDELFHPGWRALLEAAWKPDTTRAAYRYTWNFNPDGSEGFVFWLNNMHSRHGYRWTHPVHEVLERTVPEPTRQIYIEGIQLDHRADDTKPRSQYLPLLEMSVAECPDDDRNMHYLGREYYFYRRWEDAIRTLEHHLSMPSATWADERCASMRYIARCQNALGRAGEAKRWLWRAIGEAPHLREPYLDMAKLLYAEKDWDGLVHMCRTALRITERPRTYICEAESWGSLPYDYLSLGLYYTGRYAEALAAVRKAIELNPTEDRLRENEKYILAALK
;
A
#
# COMPACT_ATOMS: atom_id res chain seq x y z
N MET A 1 28.10 13.75 -4.25
CA MET A 1 26.73 13.72 -4.78
C MET A 1 25.90 14.65 -3.92
N LYS A 2 25.17 15.60 -4.52
CA LYS A 2 24.28 16.53 -3.85
C LYS A 2 22.88 15.92 -3.75
N VAL A 3 22.45 15.59 -2.54
CA VAL A 3 21.21 14.89 -2.25
C VAL A 3 20.29 15.81 -1.47
N TYR A 4 19.12 16.11 -2.01
CA TYR A 4 18.15 17.00 -1.38
C TYR A 4 16.83 16.28 -1.12
N VAL A 5 16.25 16.52 0.05
CA VAL A 5 14.91 16.06 0.39
C VAL A 5 13.93 17.18 0.09
N TYR A 6 12.77 16.83 -0.46
CA TYR A 6 11.67 17.75 -0.64
C TYR A 6 10.33 17.13 -0.23
N ALA A 7 9.41 17.97 0.24
CA ALA A 7 8.11 17.54 0.72
C ALA A 7 7.04 18.61 0.51
N ILE A 8 5.78 18.22 0.62
CA ILE A 8 4.65 19.13 0.84
C ILE A 8 4.11 18.90 2.25
N CYS A 9 3.51 19.91 2.87
CA CYS A 9 2.91 19.73 4.19
C CYS A 9 1.64 20.58 4.40
N LYS A 10 0.83 20.16 5.38
CA LYS A 10 -0.26 20.95 5.96
C LYS A 10 -0.62 20.43 7.35
N ASN A 11 -0.47 21.26 8.37
CA ASN A 11 -0.79 20.94 9.76
C ASN A 11 -0.07 19.67 10.27
N GLU A 12 1.26 19.66 10.16
CA GLU A 12 2.14 18.53 10.50
C GLU A 12 3.08 18.81 11.69
N SER A 13 2.75 19.78 12.54
CA SER A 13 3.59 20.23 13.67
C SER A 13 4.07 19.08 14.57
N LYS A 14 3.18 18.12 14.83
CA LYS A 14 3.47 16.91 15.63
C LYS A 14 4.51 15.97 15.01
N PHE A 15 4.76 16.06 13.71
CA PHE A 15 5.66 15.18 12.99
C PHE A 15 6.93 15.87 12.50
N ALA A 16 6.89 17.20 12.33
CA ALA A 16 7.97 18.01 11.77
C ALA A 16 9.36 17.70 12.36
N LEU A 17 9.51 17.68 13.70
CA LEU A 17 10.83 17.50 14.34
C LEU A 17 11.42 16.10 14.11
N ARG A 18 10.60 15.05 14.25
CA ARG A 18 11.07 13.66 14.04
C ARG A 18 11.40 13.41 12.56
N TRP A 19 10.64 14.03 11.65
CA TRP A 19 10.87 13.98 10.22
C TRP A 19 12.19 14.64 9.86
N MET A 20 12.41 15.90 10.26
CA MET A 20 13.67 16.62 10.03
C MET A 20 14.88 15.84 10.54
N LYS A 21 14.80 15.23 11.72
CA LYS A 21 15.85 14.37 12.25
C LYS A 21 16.16 13.19 11.33
N SER A 22 15.14 12.52 10.77
CA SER A 22 15.34 11.40 9.84
C SER A 22 15.88 11.83 8.47
N MET A 23 15.66 13.09 8.08
CA MET A 23 16.17 13.68 6.83
C MET A 23 17.55 14.31 6.97
N SER A 24 18.15 14.30 8.17
CA SER A 24 19.40 15.01 8.50
C SER A 24 20.63 14.56 7.71
N GLU A 25 20.57 13.42 7.01
CA GLU A 25 21.65 12.98 6.13
C GLU A 25 21.67 13.74 4.79
N ALA A 26 20.59 14.43 4.39
CA ALA A 26 20.53 15.20 3.14
C ALA A 26 21.37 16.50 3.21
N ASP A 27 21.79 17.01 2.04
CA ASP A 27 22.50 18.29 1.93
C ASP A 27 21.57 19.50 2.10
N GLY A 28 20.26 19.29 2.01
CA GLY A 28 19.25 20.30 2.28
C GLY A 28 17.83 19.72 2.23
N VAL A 29 16.92 20.41 2.89
CA VAL A 29 15.50 20.02 3.00
C VAL A 29 14.62 21.18 2.56
N TYR A 30 13.72 20.92 1.61
CA TYR A 30 12.82 21.91 1.02
C TYR A 30 11.37 21.49 1.26
N VAL A 31 10.56 22.36 1.85
CA VAL A 31 9.17 22.03 2.16
C VAL A 31 8.24 23.10 1.60
N LEU A 32 7.26 22.69 0.82
CA LEU A 32 6.15 23.55 0.42
C LEU A 32 4.99 23.35 1.40
N ASP A 33 4.75 24.34 2.23
CA ASP A 33 3.58 24.39 3.09
C ASP A 33 2.36 24.82 2.27
N THR A 34 1.28 24.04 2.36
CA THR A 34 0.06 24.24 1.56
C THR A 34 -1.05 24.98 2.32
N GLY A 35 -0.65 25.77 3.31
CA GLY A 35 -1.52 26.58 4.16
C GLY A 35 -1.79 25.93 5.51
N SER A 36 -0.72 25.61 6.26
CA SER A 36 -0.83 25.24 7.68
C SER A 36 -1.37 26.39 8.52
N GLU A 37 -2.16 26.03 9.53
CA GLU A 37 -2.74 26.91 10.54
C GLU A 37 -2.11 26.68 11.93
N ASP A 38 -1.33 25.60 12.08
CA ASP A 38 -0.52 25.31 13.27
C ASP A 38 0.92 25.83 13.11
N ASN A 39 1.79 25.50 14.06
CA ASN A 39 3.19 25.95 14.05
C ASN A 39 4.14 25.08 13.20
N THR A 40 3.63 24.38 12.18
CA THR A 40 4.44 23.50 11.31
C THR A 40 5.59 24.26 10.65
N VAL A 41 5.30 25.44 10.09
CA VAL A 41 6.27 26.24 9.33
C VAL A 41 7.41 26.71 10.21
N GLU A 42 7.10 27.20 11.43
CA GLU A 42 8.08 27.66 12.40
C GLU A 42 9.01 26.52 12.84
N LEU A 43 8.45 25.33 13.11
CA LEU A 43 9.23 24.16 13.52
C LEU A 43 10.20 23.71 12.41
N LEU A 44 9.72 23.60 11.17
CA LEU A 44 10.54 23.19 10.04
C LEU A 44 11.68 24.18 9.75
N ARG A 45 11.39 25.48 9.75
CA ARG A 45 12.42 26.52 9.59
C ARG A 45 13.42 26.52 10.73
N GLY A 46 12.97 26.28 11.96
CA GLY A 46 13.82 26.18 13.15
C GLY A 46 14.85 25.05 13.06
N GLU A 47 14.49 23.95 12.40
CA GLU A 47 15.38 22.80 12.12
C GLU A 47 16.20 22.95 10.83
N GLY A 48 16.11 24.11 10.15
CA GLY A 48 16.93 24.42 8.98
C GLY A 48 16.33 24.08 7.61
N ALA A 49 15.05 23.69 7.53
CA ALA A 49 14.39 23.52 6.24
C ALA A 49 14.13 24.87 5.55
N VAL A 50 14.26 24.89 4.22
CA VAL A 50 13.77 26.00 3.39
C VAL A 50 12.28 25.79 3.17
N VAL A 51 11.45 26.68 3.74
CA VAL A 51 9.99 26.54 3.71
C VAL A 51 9.36 27.71 2.97
N GLU A 52 8.62 27.41 1.91
CA GLU A 52 7.70 28.33 1.21
C GLU A 52 6.26 27.98 1.55
N VAL A 53 5.35 28.95 1.41
CA VAL A 53 3.92 28.78 1.70
C VAL A 53 3.11 29.15 0.46
N GLU A 54 2.30 28.22 -0.04
CA GLU A 54 1.46 28.43 -1.22
C GLU A 54 0.16 27.62 -1.13
N VAL A 55 -0.99 28.28 -1.34
CA VAL A 55 -2.30 27.62 -1.27
C VAL A 55 -2.85 27.38 -2.67
N PHE A 56 -3.19 26.12 -2.96
CA PHE A 56 -3.70 25.70 -4.27
C PHE A 56 -5.23 25.67 -4.30
N LYS A 57 -5.82 26.27 -5.35
CA LYS A 57 -7.27 26.23 -5.64
C LYS A 57 -7.50 26.13 -7.16
N PRO A 58 -8.02 25.00 -7.68
CA PRO A 58 -8.41 23.78 -6.96
C PRO A 58 -7.20 23.03 -6.36
N TRP A 59 -7.43 22.23 -5.32
CA TRP A 59 -6.39 21.41 -4.70
C TRP A 59 -6.05 20.20 -5.58
N ARG A 60 -4.75 19.91 -5.72
CA ARG A 60 -4.20 18.72 -6.37
C ARG A 60 -2.82 18.41 -5.82
N PHE A 61 -2.50 17.12 -5.62
CA PHE A 61 -1.21 16.69 -5.07
C PHE A 61 -0.05 16.87 -6.07
N ASP A 62 -0.26 16.53 -7.35
CA ASP A 62 0.74 16.71 -8.43
C ASP A 62 1.27 18.16 -8.52
N ALA A 63 0.38 19.15 -8.52
CA ALA A 63 0.74 20.56 -8.61
C ALA A 63 1.62 21.00 -7.43
N ALA A 64 1.23 20.66 -6.20
CA ALA A 64 1.98 21.00 -5.00
C ALA A 64 3.36 20.29 -4.97
N ARG A 65 3.43 19.02 -5.39
CA ARG A 65 4.69 18.26 -5.48
C ARG A 65 5.65 18.80 -6.52
N ASN A 66 5.14 19.26 -7.67
CA ASN A 66 5.98 19.89 -8.68
C ASN A 66 6.50 21.25 -8.19
N ARG A 67 5.66 22.05 -7.52
CA ARG A 67 6.09 23.32 -6.92
C ARG A 67 7.15 23.11 -5.83
N SER A 68 7.03 22.08 -4.99
CA SER A 68 8.08 21.76 -4.00
C SER A 68 9.35 21.23 -4.65
N LEU A 69 9.26 20.50 -5.75
CA LEU A 69 10.42 20.08 -6.54
C LEU A 69 11.14 21.26 -7.20
N GLU A 70 10.43 22.30 -7.64
CA GLU A 70 11.01 23.54 -8.19
C GLU A 70 11.83 24.32 -7.16
N MET A 71 11.57 24.14 -5.86
CA MET A 71 12.35 24.78 -4.80
C MET A 71 13.75 24.14 -4.65
N VAL A 72 13.94 22.91 -5.12
CA VAL A 72 15.21 22.19 -5.00
C VAL A 72 16.26 22.78 -5.95
N PRO A 73 17.53 22.96 -5.51
CA PRO A 73 18.57 23.55 -6.35
C PRO A 73 18.75 22.85 -7.70
N GLU A 74 18.98 23.64 -8.75
CA GLU A 74 19.17 23.15 -10.12
C GLU A 74 20.40 22.24 -10.29
N ASP A 75 21.38 22.38 -9.39
CA ASP A 75 22.62 21.60 -9.36
C ASP A 75 22.54 20.35 -8.45
N ALA A 76 21.34 19.98 -8.01
CA ALA A 76 21.10 18.72 -7.31
C ALA A 76 21.41 17.51 -8.21
N ASP A 77 22.05 16.48 -7.63
CA ASP A 77 22.22 15.20 -8.30
C ASP A 77 20.99 14.30 -8.08
N VAL A 78 20.51 14.24 -6.83
CA VAL A 78 19.37 13.41 -6.43
C VAL A 78 18.36 14.20 -5.61
N CYS A 79 17.09 14.04 -5.95
CA CYS A 79 15.94 14.54 -5.23
C CYS A 79 15.21 13.36 -4.56
N VAL A 80 14.84 13.54 -3.30
CA VAL A 80 14.14 12.53 -2.50
C VAL A 80 12.83 13.12 -2.00
N CYS A 81 11.70 12.57 -2.47
CA CYS A 81 10.38 13.01 -2.00
C CYS A 81 9.87 12.11 -0.87
N THR A 82 9.47 12.72 0.24
CA THR A 82 8.85 12.02 1.38
C THR A 82 7.70 12.85 1.95
N ASP A 83 6.82 12.22 2.72
CA ASP A 83 5.81 12.89 3.53
C ASP A 83 6.29 13.14 4.95
N ILE A 84 5.74 14.19 5.60
CA ILE A 84 6.20 14.63 6.93
C ILE A 84 5.95 13.57 8.02
N ASP A 85 5.08 12.59 7.77
CA ASP A 85 4.83 11.48 8.66
C ASP A 85 5.65 10.21 8.33
N GLU A 86 6.64 10.30 7.44
CA GLU A 86 7.54 9.22 7.04
C GLU A 86 8.95 9.37 7.63
N LEU A 87 9.60 8.26 7.99
CA LEU A 87 10.90 8.29 8.69
C LEU A 87 11.90 7.34 8.03
N PHE A 88 13.00 7.88 7.50
CA PHE A 88 14.12 7.06 7.08
C PHE A 88 14.85 6.48 8.29
N HIS A 89 15.32 5.24 8.13
CA HIS A 89 16.30 4.67 9.05
C HIS A 89 17.69 5.27 8.77
N PRO A 90 18.53 5.49 9.80
CA PRO A 90 19.88 6.04 9.60
C PRO A 90 20.74 5.20 8.65
N GLY A 91 21.62 5.86 7.90
CA GLY A 91 22.50 5.30 6.89
C GLY A 91 21.92 5.25 5.48
N TRP A 92 20.71 5.79 5.26
CA TRP A 92 20.04 5.76 3.97
C TRP A 92 20.83 6.49 2.88
N ARG A 93 21.49 7.61 3.19
CA ARG A 93 22.29 8.36 2.21
C ARG A 93 23.52 7.58 1.77
N ALA A 94 24.22 6.94 2.71
CA ALA A 94 25.41 6.17 2.40
C ALA A 94 25.08 4.98 1.47
N LEU A 95 23.94 4.31 1.69
CA LEU A 95 23.45 3.25 0.82
C LEU A 95 23.06 3.79 -0.57
N LEU A 96 22.42 4.96 -0.63
CA LEU A 96 22.10 5.65 -1.87
C LEU A 96 23.36 5.97 -2.67
N GLU A 97 24.35 6.64 -2.06
CA GLU A 97 25.61 7.01 -2.68
C GLU A 97 26.43 5.80 -3.17
N ALA A 98 26.42 4.71 -2.42
CA ALA A 98 27.11 3.49 -2.83
C ALA A 98 26.46 2.81 -4.06
N ALA A 99 25.15 2.95 -4.23
CA ALA A 99 24.40 2.30 -5.30
C ALA A 99 24.20 3.20 -6.54
N TRP A 100 24.19 4.53 -6.36
CA TRP A 100 23.90 5.49 -7.43
C TRP A 100 25.04 5.59 -8.45
N LYS A 101 24.71 5.31 -9.72
CA LYS A 101 25.66 5.37 -10.84
C LYS A 101 25.38 6.60 -11.71
N PRO A 102 26.35 7.06 -12.55
CA PRO A 102 26.14 8.22 -13.42
C PRO A 102 24.93 8.14 -14.35
N ASP A 103 24.50 6.93 -14.74
CA ASP A 103 23.33 6.69 -15.59
C ASP A 103 22.05 6.36 -14.80
N THR A 104 22.10 6.34 -13.47
CA THR A 104 20.93 6.12 -12.62
C THR A 104 20.04 7.35 -12.63
N THR A 105 18.75 7.14 -12.86
CA THR A 105 17.76 8.23 -12.88
C THR A 105 16.71 8.08 -11.78
N ARG A 106 16.56 6.88 -11.21
CA ARG A 106 15.57 6.60 -10.17
C ARG A 106 16.08 5.49 -9.25
N ALA A 107 15.74 5.55 -7.98
CA ALA A 107 16.03 4.49 -7.03
C ALA A 107 14.76 4.07 -6.29
N ALA A 108 14.61 2.76 -6.14
CA ALA A 108 13.58 2.12 -5.33
C ALA A 108 14.20 1.60 -4.03
N TYR A 109 13.48 1.77 -2.93
CA TYR A 109 13.87 1.36 -1.59
C TYR A 109 12.68 0.77 -0.83
N ARG A 110 12.96 0.07 0.25
CA ARG A 110 11.93 -0.62 1.03
C ARG A 110 11.11 0.40 1.81
N TYR A 111 9.79 0.28 1.71
CA TYR A 111 8.84 1.16 2.37
C TYR A 111 7.80 0.36 3.14
N THR A 112 7.66 0.66 4.43
CA THR A 112 6.59 0.14 5.28
C THR A 112 5.49 1.20 5.39
N TRP A 113 4.39 0.99 4.67
CA TRP A 113 3.28 1.95 4.58
C TRP A 113 2.42 1.99 5.85
N ASN A 114 2.35 0.89 6.60
CA ASN A 114 1.70 0.89 7.91
C ASN A 114 2.24 -0.22 8.80
N PHE A 115 1.86 -0.15 10.07
CA PHE A 115 2.18 -1.14 11.09
C PHE A 115 0.89 -1.72 11.65
N ASN A 116 0.93 -3.01 11.98
CA ASN A 116 -0.16 -3.69 12.66
C ASN A 116 -0.20 -3.28 14.15
N PRO A 117 -1.30 -3.54 14.88
CA PRO A 117 -1.42 -3.19 16.30
C PRO A 117 -0.34 -3.80 17.22
N ASP A 118 0.25 -4.93 16.82
CA ASP A 118 1.35 -5.60 17.52
C ASP A 118 2.74 -5.01 17.21
N GLY A 119 2.80 -3.98 16.36
CA GLY A 119 4.03 -3.33 15.91
C GLY A 119 4.73 -4.01 14.74
N SER A 120 4.22 -5.16 14.26
CA SER A 120 4.73 -5.80 13.03
C SER A 120 4.36 -5.00 11.79
N GLU A 121 5.02 -5.27 10.67
CA GLU A 121 4.81 -4.53 9.44
C GLU A 121 3.54 -4.99 8.70
N GLY A 122 2.74 -4.01 8.28
CA GLY A 122 1.55 -4.22 7.48
C GLY A 122 1.90 -4.35 5.99
N PHE A 123 1.60 -3.33 5.21
CA PHE A 123 1.93 -3.23 3.79
C PHE A 123 3.40 -2.82 3.63
N VAL A 124 4.14 -3.64 2.88
CA VAL A 124 5.55 -3.39 2.57
C VAL A 124 5.76 -3.54 1.06
N PHE A 125 6.33 -2.53 0.44
CA PHE A 125 6.63 -2.54 -0.98
C PHE A 125 7.84 -1.67 -1.32
N TRP A 126 8.26 -1.72 -2.58
CA TRP A 126 9.31 -0.85 -3.10
C TRP A 126 8.73 0.51 -3.50
N LEU A 127 9.04 1.56 -2.74
CA LEU A 127 8.75 2.95 -3.12
C LEU A 127 9.92 3.49 -3.95
N ASN A 128 9.65 4.35 -4.93
CA ASN A 128 10.66 4.80 -5.89
C ASN A 128 10.66 6.32 -6.08
N ASN A 129 10.65 7.06 -4.97
CA ASN A 129 10.58 8.52 -4.94
C ASN A 129 11.95 9.21 -4.83
N MET A 130 13.05 8.45 -4.97
CA MET A 130 14.40 8.98 -5.18
C MET A 130 14.67 9.06 -6.68
N HIS A 131 15.01 10.24 -7.20
CA HIS A 131 15.16 10.45 -8.64
C HIS A 131 16.22 11.51 -8.97
N SER A 132 16.71 11.52 -10.20
CA SER A 132 17.55 12.60 -10.72
C SER A 132 16.78 13.92 -10.70
N ARG A 133 17.47 15.04 -10.45
CA ARG A 133 16.87 16.38 -10.41
C ARG A 133 16.03 16.70 -11.65
N HIS A 134 16.52 16.26 -12.81
CA HIS A 134 15.95 16.53 -14.13
C HIS A 134 15.29 15.29 -14.74
N GLY A 135 14.38 15.53 -15.69
CA GLY A 135 13.74 14.49 -16.51
C GLY A 135 12.54 13.81 -15.85
N TYR A 136 12.02 14.35 -14.73
CA TYR A 136 10.82 13.86 -14.08
C TYR A 136 9.83 14.97 -13.75
N ARG A 137 8.55 14.61 -13.69
CA ARG A 137 7.46 15.45 -13.19
C ARG A 137 6.48 14.58 -12.41
N TRP A 138 5.88 15.11 -11.35
CA TRP A 138 4.73 14.46 -10.71
C TRP A 138 3.49 14.63 -11.57
N THR A 139 2.74 13.54 -11.75
CA THR A 139 1.47 13.54 -12.48
C THR A 139 0.37 12.91 -11.63
N HIS A 140 -0.88 13.22 -12.00
CA HIS A 140 -2.15 12.88 -11.35
C HIS A 140 -2.51 13.70 -10.10
N PRO A 141 -3.78 14.15 -9.98
CA PRO A 141 -4.22 14.95 -8.85
C PRO A 141 -4.14 14.25 -7.48
N VAL A 142 -4.08 12.92 -7.44
CA VAL A 142 -3.91 12.06 -6.25
C VAL A 142 -3.29 10.72 -6.70
N HIS A 143 -2.66 9.98 -5.78
CA HIS A 143 -1.88 8.78 -6.10
C HIS A 143 -0.77 9.08 -7.12
N GLU A 144 -0.15 10.24 -6.93
CA GLU A 144 0.80 10.85 -7.83
C GLU A 144 2.01 9.94 -8.07
N VAL A 145 2.55 10.00 -9.29
CA VAL A 145 3.78 9.27 -9.64
C VAL A 145 4.73 10.17 -10.41
N LEU A 146 6.02 9.87 -10.30
CA LEU A 146 7.04 10.46 -11.15
C LEU A 146 6.95 9.87 -12.56
N GLU A 147 6.53 10.70 -13.50
CA GLU A 147 6.52 10.46 -14.93
C GLU A 147 7.82 10.97 -15.56
N ARG A 148 8.37 10.22 -16.52
CA ARG A 148 9.57 10.61 -17.26
C ARG A 148 9.20 11.65 -18.31
N THR A 149 9.89 12.80 -18.32
CA THR A 149 9.62 13.92 -19.24
C THR A 149 10.57 14.01 -20.43
N VAL A 150 11.52 13.07 -20.53
CA VAL A 150 12.50 13.00 -21.62
C VAL A 150 12.44 11.63 -22.31
N PRO A 151 12.89 11.50 -23.58
CA PRO A 151 12.78 10.26 -24.34
C PRO A 151 13.57 9.08 -23.76
N GLU A 152 14.64 9.34 -23.00
CA GLU A 152 15.46 8.30 -22.41
C GLU A 152 14.69 7.50 -21.37
N PRO A 153 14.80 6.16 -21.37
CA PRO A 153 14.09 5.32 -20.42
C PRO A 153 14.57 5.58 -18.99
N THR A 154 13.66 5.38 -18.03
CA THR A 154 14.02 5.36 -16.60
C THR A 154 15.03 4.24 -16.35
N ARG A 155 16.18 4.61 -15.77
CA ARG A 155 17.19 3.68 -15.25
C ARG A 155 17.01 3.55 -13.75
N GLN A 156 16.08 2.67 -13.36
CA GLN A 156 15.77 2.41 -11.96
C GLN A 156 16.70 1.37 -11.35
N ILE A 157 17.25 1.67 -10.17
CA ILE A 157 17.96 0.72 -9.32
C ILE A 157 17.11 0.35 -8.09
N TYR A 158 17.39 -0.81 -7.48
CA TYR A 158 16.78 -1.23 -6.22
C TYR A 158 17.87 -1.26 -5.15
N ILE A 159 17.67 -0.53 -4.05
CA ILE A 159 18.67 -0.38 -3.00
C ILE A 159 18.16 -1.12 -1.75
N GLU A 160 18.67 -2.34 -1.57
CA GLU A 160 18.41 -3.11 -0.35
C GLU A 160 19.06 -2.42 0.87
N GLY A 161 18.38 -2.51 2.02
CA GLY A 161 18.84 -1.93 3.29
C GLY A 161 18.32 -0.52 3.58
N ILE A 162 17.92 0.27 2.57
CA ILE A 162 17.19 1.52 2.82
C ILE A 162 15.77 1.19 3.26
N GLN A 163 15.34 1.78 4.37
CA GLN A 163 14.01 1.61 4.96
C GLN A 163 13.37 2.96 5.24
N LEU A 164 12.14 3.15 4.74
CA LEU A 164 11.27 4.29 5.04
C LEU A 164 10.00 3.79 5.73
N ASP A 165 9.70 4.32 6.92
CA ASP A 165 8.52 3.93 7.72
C ASP A 165 7.47 5.03 7.70
N HIS A 166 6.24 4.72 7.28
CA HIS A 166 5.11 5.63 7.40
C HIS A 166 4.45 5.47 8.78
N ARG A 167 4.41 6.58 9.54
CA ARG A 167 3.88 6.64 10.91
C ARG A 167 2.73 7.66 10.95
N ALA A 168 1.71 7.39 10.16
CA ALA A 168 0.57 8.26 9.89
C ALA A 168 -0.27 8.60 11.14
N ASP A 169 -1.09 9.64 11.01
CA ASP A 169 -2.22 9.90 11.89
C ASP A 169 -3.50 9.33 11.31
N ASP A 170 -3.99 8.23 11.89
CA ASP A 170 -5.20 7.54 11.45
C ASP A 170 -6.49 8.35 11.68
N THR A 171 -6.42 9.50 12.36
CA THR A 171 -7.60 10.37 12.58
C THR A 171 -7.89 11.33 11.42
N LYS A 172 -6.97 11.48 10.45
CA LYS A 172 -7.17 12.39 9.31
C LYS A 172 -8.23 11.84 8.33
N PRO A 173 -9.26 12.62 7.96
CA PRO A 173 -10.29 12.17 7.03
C PRO A 173 -9.70 12.03 5.62
N ARG A 174 -9.90 10.86 5.00
CA ARG A 174 -9.51 10.60 3.60
C ARG A 174 -10.57 10.99 2.56
N SER A 175 -11.61 11.71 2.97
CA SER A 175 -12.78 12.01 2.14
C SER A 175 -12.51 12.86 0.89
N GLN A 176 -11.32 13.46 0.80
CA GLN A 176 -10.90 14.26 -0.36
C GLN A 176 -10.43 13.43 -1.56
N TYR A 177 -10.21 12.12 -1.41
CA TYR A 177 -9.55 11.30 -2.44
C TYR A 177 -10.48 11.00 -3.61
N LEU A 178 -11.76 10.73 -3.35
CA LEU A 178 -12.69 10.32 -4.41
C LEU A 178 -12.84 11.39 -5.52
N PRO A 179 -13.12 12.68 -5.23
CA PRO A 179 -13.20 13.69 -6.29
C PRO A 179 -11.89 13.88 -7.07
N LEU A 180 -10.73 13.68 -6.43
CA LEU A 180 -9.43 13.77 -7.09
C LEU A 180 -9.18 12.56 -8.00
N LEU A 181 -9.61 11.37 -7.62
CA LEU A 181 -9.54 10.17 -8.47
C LEU A 181 -10.50 10.29 -9.66
N GLU A 182 -11.72 10.78 -9.45
CA GLU A 182 -12.67 11.06 -10.54
C GLU A 182 -12.07 12.07 -11.53
N MET A 183 -11.41 13.12 -11.03
CA MET A 183 -10.66 14.08 -11.86
C MET A 183 -9.51 13.41 -12.62
N SER A 184 -8.71 12.57 -11.95
CA SER A 184 -7.57 11.88 -12.57
C SER A 184 -7.99 11.02 -13.76
N VAL A 185 -9.03 10.21 -13.59
CA VAL A 185 -9.57 9.35 -14.66
C VAL A 185 -10.25 10.17 -15.76
N ALA A 186 -10.90 11.29 -15.43
CA ALA A 186 -11.48 12.17 -16.44
C ALA A 186 -10.41 12.83 -17.32
N GLU A 187 -9.24 13.17 -16.75
CA GLU A 187 -8.12 13.77 -17.47
C GLU A 187 -7.30 12.75 -18.26
N CYS A 188 -7.18 11.52 -17.76
CA CYS A 188 -6.43 10.43 -18.39
C CYS A 188 -7.23 9.11 -18.33
N PRO A 189 -8.23 8.93 -19.20
CA PRO A 189 -9.12 7.77 -19.14
C PRO A 189 -8.45 6.43 -19.50
N ASP A 190 -7.29 6.47 -20.14
CA ASP A 190 -6.52 5.29 -20.56
C ASP A 190 -5.48 4.83 -19.51
N ASP A 191 -5.38 5.53 -18.37
CA ASP A 191 -4.54 5.14 -17.23
C ASP A 191 -5.24 4.03 -16.42
N ASP A 192 -4.77 2.80 -16.57
CA ASP A 192 -5.36 1.65 -15.91
C ASP A 192 -5.16 1.66 -14.39
N ARG A 193 -4.01 2.14 -13.90
CA ARG A 193 -3.71 2.20 -12.47
C ARG A 193 -4.70 3.11 -11.74
N ASN A 194 -4.99 4.28 -12.29
CA ASN A 194 -5.97 5.19 -11.70
C ASN A 194 -7.41 4.70 -11.89
N MET A 195 -7.71 3.97 -12.97
CA MET A 195 -8.99 3.28 -13.11
C MET A 195 -9.20 2.24 -12.00
N HIS A 196 -8.18 1.44 -11.69
CA HIS A 196 -8.20 0.51 -10.55
C HIS A 196 -8.45 1.24 -9.24
N TYR A 197 -7.68 2.30 -8.95
CA TYR A 197 -7.83 3.05 -7.70
C TYR A 197 -9.20 3.72 -7.58
N LEU A 198 -9.76 4.26 -8.66
CA LEU A 198 -11.11 4.83 -8.63
C LEU A 198 -12.16 3.76 -8.29
N GLY A 199 -12.08 2.59 -8.93
CA GLY A 199 -12.98 1.48 -8.65
C GLY A 199 -12.88 0.98 -7.20
N ARG A 200 -11.65 0.90 -6.67
CA ARG A 200 -11.39 0.60 -5.25
C ARG A 200 -11.97 1.67 -4.32
N GLU A 201 -11.84 2.94 -4.68
CA GLU A 201 -12.35 4.04 -3.86
C GLU A 201 -13.88 4.02 -3.80
N TYR A 202 -14.56 3.75 -4.93
CA TYR A 202 -16.01 3.51 -4.93
C TYR A 202 -16.41 2.36 -4.00
N TYR A 203 -15.62 1.29 -3.92
CA TYR A 203 -15.85 0.20 -2.96
C TYR A 203 -15.80 0.71 -1.51
N PHE A 204 -14.79 1.51 -1.13
CA PHE A 204 -14.72 2.07 0.23
C PHE A 204 -15.88 3.01 0.56
N TYR A 205 -16.39 3.72 -0.45
CA TYR A 205 -17.60 4.55 -0.35
C TYR A 205 -18.91 3.75 -0.42
N ARG A 206 -18.85 2.42 -0.52
CA ARG A 206 -20.01 1.53 -0.65
C ARG A 206 -20.87 1.79 -1.89
N ARG A 207 -20.30 2.44 -2.91
CA ARG A 207 -20.93 2.64 -4.22
C ARG A 207 -20.71 1.37 -5.06
N TRP A 208 -21.31 0.26 -4.64
CA TRP A 208 -21.00 -1.09 -5.13
C TRP A 208 -21.09 -1.23 -6.65
N GLU A 209 -22.16 -0.73 -7.27
CA GLU A 209 -22.36 -0.84 -8.72
C GLU A 209 -21.39 0.05 -9.50
N ASP A 210 -20.99 1.20 -8.94
CA ASP A 210 -19.97 2.06 -9.55
C ASP A 210 -18.60 1.40 -9.48
N ALA A 211 -18.26 0.81 -8.33
CA ALA A 211 -17.04 0.04 -8.15
C ALA A 211 -16.97 -1.13 -9.14
N ILE A 212 -18.04 -1.92 -9.28
CA ILE A 212 -18.10 -3.04 -10.22
C ILE A 212 -17.86 -2.55 -11.65
N ARG A 213 -18.62 -1.54 -12.10
CA ARG A 213 -18.51 -1.01 -13.46
C ARG A 213 -17.12 -0.47 -13.77
N THR A 214 -16.54 0.28 -12.84
CA THR A 214 -15.19 0.86 -13.00
C THR A 214 -14.10 -0.22 -13.02
N LEU A 215 -14.19 -1.22 -12.13
CA LEU A 215 -13.19 -2.30 -12.07
C LEU A 215 -13.33 -3.28 -13.24
N GLU A 216 -14.54 -3.54 -13.74
CA GLU A 216 -14.74 -4.29 -14.99
C GLU A 216 -14.15 -3.55 -16.19
N HIS A 217 -14.28 -2.22 -16.21
CA HIS A 217 -13.63 -1.41 -17.23
C HIS A 217 -12.11 -1.52 -17.14
N HIS A 218 -11.51 -1.35 -15.95
CA HIS A 218 -10.07 -1.58 -15.73
C HIS A 218 -9.61 -2.92 -16.30
N LEU A 219 -10.32 -4.01 -15.99
CA LEU A 219 -9.96 -5.35 -16.46
C LEU A 219 -10.03 -5.53 -17.99
N SER A 220 -10.77 -4.67 -18.68
CA SER A 220 -10.88 -4.63 -20.14
C SER A 220 -9.80 -3.80 -20.84
N MET A 221 -9.07 -2.97 -20.09
CA MET A 221 -8.08 -2.04 -20.65
C MET A 221 -6.84 -2.78 -21.17
N PRO A 222 -6.34 -2.47 -22.38
CA PRO A 222 -5.14 -3.11 -22.92
C PRO A 222 -3.85 -2.86 -22.11
N SER A 223 -3.78 -1.74 -21.39
CA SER A 223 -2.67 -1.38 -20.50
C SER A 223 -2.68 -2.15 -19.18
N ALA A 224 -3.85 -2.58 -18.71
CA ALA A 224 -4.05 -3.37 -17.49
C ALA A 224 -3.52 -4.81 -17.67
N THR A 225 -2.20 -4.96 -17.60
CA THR A 225 -1.47 -6.20 -17.85
C THR A 225 -0.87 -6.81 -16.59
N TRP A 226 -0.81 -6.07 -15.49
CA TRP A 226 -0.21 -6.56 -14.25
C TRP A 226 -1.18 -7.47 -13.47
N ALA A 227 -0.84 -8.76 -13.41
CA ALA A 227 -1.68 -9.80 -12.82
C ALA A 227 -2.12 -9.50 -11.37
N ASP A 228 -1.25 -8.95 -10.52
CA ASP A 228 -1.59 -8.70 -9.12
C ASP A 228 -2.70 -7.64 -8.99
N GLU A 229 -2.60 -6.53 -9.72
CA GLU A 229 -3.62 -5.47 -9.67
C GLU A 229 -4.94 -5.93 -10.31
N ARG A 230 -4.87 -6.64 -11.43
CA ARG A 230 -6.05 -7.26 -12.05
C ARG A 230 -6.74 -8.22 -11.08
N CYS A 231 -5.97 -9.07 -10.39
CA CYS A 231 -6.49 -9.95 -9.33
C CYS A 231 -7.14 -9.13 -8.21
N ALA A 232 -6.54 -8.02 -7.78
CA ALA A 232 -7.13 -7.13 -6.78
C ALA A 232 -8.45 -6.53 -7.25
N SER A 233 -8.55 -6.06 -8.50
CA SER A 233 -9.81 -5.59 -9.10
C SER A 233 -10.89 -6.67 -9.05
N MET A 234 -10.57 -7.90 -9.44
CA MET A 234 -11.50 -9.04 -9.37
C MET A 234 -11.96 -9.33 -7.93
N ARG A 235 -11.05 -9.23 -6.95
CA ARG A 235 -11.39 -9.40 -5.52
C ARG A 235 -12.30 -8.30 -5.01
N TYR A 236 -12.07 -7.04 -5.37
CA TYR A 236 -12.96 -5.94 -5.02
C TYR A 236 -14.35 -6.11 -5.65
N ILE A 237 -14.42 -6.52 -6.93
CA ILE A 237 -15.70 -6.87 -7.57
C ILE A 237 -16.40 -7.98 -6.78
N ALA A 238 -15.69 -9.05 -6.39
CA ALA A 238 -16.29 -10.13 -5.61
C ALA A 238 -16.86 -9.64 -4.27
N ARG A 239 -16.16 -8.75 -3.56
CA ARG A 239 -16.63 -8.14 -2.31
C ARG A 239 -17.88 -7.28 -2.55
N CYS A 240 -17.92 -6.47 -3.61
CA CYS A 240 -19.11 -5.71 -4.01
C CYS A 240 -20.31 -6.63 -4.29
N GLN A 241 -20.11 -7.69 -5.08
CA GLN A 241 -21.15 -8.65 -5.42
C GLN A 241 -21.70 -9.34 -4.17
N ASN A 242 -20.84 -9.71 -3.22
CA ASN A 242 -21.26 -10.28 -1.95
C ASN A 242 -22.08 -9.28 -1.11
N ALA A 243 -21.66 -8.00 -1.05
CA ALA A 243 -22.40 -6.95 -0.36
C ALA A 243 -23.80 -6.70 -0.97
N LEU A 244 -23.96 -6.98 -2.26
CA LEU A 244 -25.23 -6.93 -2.99
C LEU A 244 -26.06 -8.23 -2.86
N GLY A 245 -25.62 -9.20 -2.06
CA GLY A 245 -26.30 -10.50 -1.89
C GLY A 245 -26.13 -11.48 -3.05
N ARG A 246 -25.19 -11.20 -3.97
CA ARG A 246 -24.94 -12.01 -5.18
C ARG A 246 -23.78 -12.97 -4.96
N ALA A 247 -23.87 -13.81 -3.93
CA ALA A 247 -22.80 -14.72 -3.50
C ALA A 247 -22.27 -15.62 -4.63
N GLY A 248 -23.15 -16.12 -5.51
CA GLY A 248 -22.74 -16.93 -6.67
C GLY A 248 -21.85 -16.16 -7.67
N GLU A 249 -22.09 -14.86 -7.88
CA GLU A 249 -21.21 -14.04 -8.73
C GLU A 249 -19.92 -13.69 -8.00
N ALA A 250 -19.97 -13.41 -6.70
CA ALA A 250 -18.76 -13.22 -5.89
C ALA A 250 -17.81 -14.41 -6.01
N LYS A 251 -18.33 -15.64 -5.89
CA LYS A 251 -17.56 -16.87 -6.05
C LYS A 251 -16.97 -17.01 -7.46
N ARG A 252 -17.72 -16.65 -8.51
CA ARG A 252 -17.20 -16.66 -9.90
C ARG A 252 -16.02 -15.69 -10.08
N TRP A 253 -16.11 -14.48 -9.54
CA TRP A 253 -15.01 -13.51 -9.59
C TRP A 253 -13.78 -13.98 -8.83
N LEU A 254 -13.95 -14.63 -7.67
CA LEU A 254 -12.82 -15.18 -6.92
C LEU A 254 -12.11 -16.31 -7.67
N TRP A 255 -12.84 -17.16 -8.41
CA TRP A 255 -12.19 -18.13 -9.30
C TRP A 255 -11.38 -17.48 -10.41
N ARG A 256 -11.87 -16.37 -10.99
CA ARG A 256 -11.11 -15.58 -11.97
C ARG A 256 -9.86 -14.98 -11.31
N ALA A 257 -9.98 -14.42 -10.11
CA ALA A 257 -8.86 -13.84 -9.37
C ALA A 257 -7.76 -14.88 -9.08
N ILE A 258 -8.16 -16.09 -8.63
CA ILE A 258 -7.23 -17.22 -8.44
C ILE A 258 -6.53 -17.59 -9.75
N GLY A 259 -7.26 -17.63 -10.86
CA GLY A 259 -6.70 -17.91 -12.18
C GLY A 259 -5.76 -16.82 -12.70
N GLU A 260 -6.03 -15.55 -12.37
CA GLU A 260 -5.25 -14.38 -12.80
C GLU A 260 -3.91 -14.31 -12.06
N ALA A 261 -3.89 -14.51 -10.74
CA ALA A 261 -2.68 -14.41 -9.91
C ALA A 261 -2.57 -15.60 -8.93
N PRO A 262 -2.27 -16.82 -9.41
CA PRO A 262 -2.23 -18.02 -8.58
C PRO A 262 -1.08 -18.03 -7.55
N HIS A 263 -0.11 -17.13 -7.69
CA HIS A 263 1.02 -16.92 -6.78
C HIS A 263 0.68 -16.01 -5.58
N LEU A 264 -0.52 -15.42 -5.52
CA LEU A 264 -0.97 -14.60 -4.40
C LEU A 264 -1.82 -15.40 -3.41
N ARG A 265 -1.71 -15.14 -2.10
CA ARG A 265 -2.53 -15.82 -1.06
C ARG A 265 -3.93 -15.22 -0.96
N GLU A 266 -4.00 -13.94 -1.22
CA GLU A 266 -5.13 -13.03 -1.10
C GLU A 266 -6.43 -13.56 -1.78
N PRO A 267 -6.43 -14.01 -3.05
CA PRO A 267 -7.65 -14.51 -3.68
C PRO A 267 -8.13 -15.85 -3.07
N TYR A 268 -7.21 -16.71 -2.62
CA TYR A 268 -7.58 -17.96 -1.93
C TYR A 268 -8.19 -17.69 -0.55
N LEU A 269 -7.68 -16.69 0.19
CA LEU A 269 -8.26 -16.33 1.49
C LEU A 269 -9.60 -15.61 1.37
N ASP A 270 -9.81 -14.81 0.34
CA ASP A 270 -11.15 -14.26 0.08
C ASP A 270 -12.14 -15.37 -0.30
N MET A 271 -11.70 -16.40 -1.05
CA MET A 271 -12.49 -17.61 -1.27
C MET A 271 -12.74 -18.39 0.02
N ALA A 272 -11.75 -18.54 0.89
CA ALA A 272 -11.90 -19.17 2.20
C ALA A 272 -12.97 -18.47 3.06
N LYS A 273 -12.97 -17.13 3.11
CA LYS A 273 -13.99 -16.34 3.81
C LYS A 273 -15.41 -16.65 3.31
N LEU A 274 -15.57 -16.76 1.98
CA LEU A 274 -16.87 -17.10 1.36
C LEU A 274 -17.29 -18.54 1.69
N LEU A 275 -16.39 -19.52 1.56
CA LEU A 275 -16.66 -20.93 1.86
C LEU A 275 -16.97 -21.17 3.34
N TYR A 276 -16.34 -20.41 4.23
CA TYR A 276 -16.67 -20.41 5.66
C TYR A 276 -18.13 -19.99 5.90
N ALA A 277 -18.59 -18.92 5.23
CA ALA A 277 -19.98 -18.48 5.34
C ALA A 277 -20.98 -19.50 4.76
N GLU A 278 -20.59 -20.20 3.68
CA GLU A 278 -21.35 -21.30 3.08
C GLU A 278 -21.30 -22.60 3.90
N LYS A 279 -20.46 -22.68 4.93
CA LYS A 279 -20.15 -23.91 5.69
C LYS A 279 -19.60 -25.04 4.81
N ASP A 280 -18.95 -24.70 3.70
CA ASP A 280 -18.19 -25.65 2.88
C ASP A 280 -16.82 -25.87 3.52
N TRP A 281 -16.78 -26.76 4.50
CA TRP A 281 -15.62 -26.97 5.34
C TRP A 281 -14.43 -27.63 4.61
N ASP A 282 -14.69 -28.56 3.68
CA ASP A 282 -13.62 -29.16 2.90
C ASP A 282 -13.06 -28.21 1.85
N GLY A 283 -13.92 -27.40 1.22
CA GLY A 283 -13.49 -26.30 0.36
C GLY A 283 -12.64 -25.28 1.13
N LEU A 284 -13.07 -24.90 2.34
CA LEU A 284 -12.33 -24.01 3.22
C LEU A 284 -10.91 -24.52 3.51
N VAL A 285 -10.79 -25.80 3.90
CA VAL A 285 -9.50 -26.44 4.17
C VAL A 285 -8.62 -26.45 2.92
N HIS A 286 -9.19 -26.78 1.76
CA HIS A 286 -8.44 -26.79 0.50
C HIS A 286 -7.87 -25.40 0.16
N MET A 287 -8.66 -24.35 0.28
CA MET A 287 -8.22 -22.98 -0.02
C MET A 287 -7.12 -22.51 0.94
N CYS A 288 -7.28 -22.74 2.24
CA CYS A 288 -6.27 -22.33 3.23
C CYS A 288 -4.96 -23.09 3.03
N ARG A 289 -4.99 -24.41 2.80
CA ARG A 289 -3.78 -25.19 2.50
C ARG A 289 -3.12 -24.73 1.20
N THR A 290 -3.89 -24.33 0.21
CA THR A 290 -3.33 -23.83 -1.06
C THR A 290 -2.65 -22.48 -0.87
N ALA A 291 -3.28 -21.55 -0.16
CA ALA A 291 -2.65 -20.28 0.22
C ALA A 291 -1.34 -20.50 1.00
N LEU A 292 -1.34 -21.40 1.98
CA LEU A 292 -0.16 -21.67 2.82
C LEU A 292 1.01 -22.34 2.08
N ARG A 293 0.79 -22.94 0.90
CA ARG A 293 1.87 -23.44 0.04
C ARG A 293 2.65 -22.32 -0.64
N ILE A 294 2.09 -21.12 -0.74
CA ILE A 294 2.77 -19.93 -1.25
C ILE A 294 3.62 -19.37 -0.13
N THR A 295 4.94 -19.49 -0.23
CA THR A 295 5.88 -19.15 0.85
C THR A 295 6.63 -17.83 0.64
N GLU A 296 6.68 -17.34 -0.60
CA GLU A 296 7.33 -16.08 -0.96
C GLU A 296 6.33 -14.92 -0.93
N ARG A 297 6.53 -13.96 -0.03
CA ARG A 297 5.69 -12.77 0.10
C ARG A 297 6.05 -11.73 -0.97
N PRO A 298 5.15 -11.39 -1.90
CA PRO A 298 5.39 -10.33 -2.87
C PRO A 298 5.56 -8.97 -2.17
N ARG A 299 6.51 -8.16 -2.64
CA ARG A 299 6.76 -6.79 -2.14
C ARG A 299 5.99 -5.76 -2.98
N THR A 300 4.67 -5.93 -3.05
CA THR A 300 3.76 -5.09 -3.84
C THR A 300 2.66 -4.51 -2.95
N TYR A 301 2.09 -3.37 -3.31
CA TYR A 301 1.03 -2.72 -2.51
C TYR A 301 -0.30 -3.51 -2.51
N ILE A 302 -0.41 -4.56 -3.33
CA ILE A 302 -1.55 -5.47 -3.37
C ILE A 302 -1.47 -6.50 -2.23
N CYS A 303 -0.29 -6.74 -1.66
CA CYS A 303 -0.07 -7.79 -0.67
C CYS A 303 -0.62 -7.41 0.72
N GLU A 304 -1.68 -8.09 1.16
CA GLU A 304 -2.39 -7.80 2.40
C GLU A 304 -1.77 -8.56 3.59
N ALA A 305 -1.42 -7.84 4.67
CA ALA A 305 -0.72 -8.41 5.83
C ALA A 305 -1.46 -9.60 6.48
N GLU A 306 -2.79 -9.54 6.57
CA GLU A 306 -3.61 -10.61 7.15
C GLU A 306 -3.41 -11.95 6.44
N SER A 307 -3.17 -11.95 5.12
CA SER A 307 -2.92 -13.17 4.34
C SER A 307 -1.61 -13.86 4.68
N TRP A 308 -0.72 -13.15 5.37
CA TRP A 308 0.59 -13.60 5.82
C TRP A 308 0.69 -13.76 7.34
N GLY A 309 -0.36 -13.37 8.07
CA GLY A 309 -0.47 -13.50 9.53
C GLY A 309 -1.22 -14.76 9.97
N SER A 310 -1.98 -14.64 11.07
CA SER A 310 -2.70 -15.76 11.69
C SER A 310 -3.95 -16.22 10.91
N LEU A 311 -4.53 -15.35 10.08
CA LEU A 311 -5.80 -15.58 9.37
C LEU A 311 -5.88 -16.91 8.57
N PRO A 312 -4.89 -17.28 7.73
CA PRO A 312 -4.94 -18.55 7.00
C PRO A 312 -4.97 -19.77 7.94
N TYR A 313 -4.29 -19.70 9.09
CA TYR A 313 -4.25 -20.79 10.07
C TYR A 313 -5.52 -20.86 10.90
N ASP A 314 -6.11 -19.71 11.23
CA ASP A 314 -7.40 -19.63 11.93
C ASP A 314 -8.51 -20.29 11.11
N TYR A 315 -8.70 -19.86 9.85
CA TYR A 315 -9.68 -20.48 8.96
C TYR A 315 -9.41 -21.96 8.71
N LEU A 316 -8.13 -22.34 8.54
CA LEU A 316 -7.75 -23.74 8.41
C LEU A 316 -8.17 -24.56 9.65
N SER A 317 -7.94 -24.03 10.85
CA SER A 317 -8.30 -24.71 12.10
C SER A 317 -9.80 -24.97 12.21
N LEU A 318 -10.62 -23.99 11.81
CA LEU A 318 -12.08 -24.11 11.82
C LEU A 318 -12.56 -25.15 10.81
N GLY A 319 -12.05 -25.11 9.57
CA GLY A 319 -12.39 -26.09 8.55
C GLY A 319 -12.00 -27.52 8.94
N LEU A 320 -10.81 -27.70 9.53
CA LEU A 320 -10.35 -29.00 10.02
C LEU A 320 -11.19 -29.50 11.21
N TYR A 321 -11.58 -28.62 12.12
CA TYR A 321 -12.46 -28.96 13.25
C TYR A 321 -13.82 -29.48 12.77
N TYR A 322 -14.50 -28.74 11.88
CA TYR A 322 -15.83 -29.13 11.40
C TYR A 322 -15.85 -30.36 10.47
N THR A 323 -14.67 -30.85 10.07
CA THR A 323 -14.50 -32.08 9.27
C THR A 323 -13.90 -33.23 10.08
N GLY A 324 -13.82 -33.10 11.41
CA GLY A 324 -13.35 -34.17 12.30
C GLY A 324 -11.84 -34.37 12.33
N ARG A 325 -11.05 -33.51 11.67
CA ARG A 325 -9.59 -33.58 11.62
C ARG A 325 -8.95 -32.84 12.81
N TYR A 326 -9.37 -33.22 14.01
CA TYR A 326 -9.11 -32.42 15.23
C TYR A 326 -7.63 -32.26 15.58
N ALA A 327 -6.79 -33.29 15.34
CA ALA A 327 -5.36 -33.21 15.59
C ALA A 327 -4.67 -32.16 14.70
N GLU A 328 -5.06 -32.11 13.43
CA GLU A 328 -4.58 -31.09 12.49
C GLU A 328 -5.15 -29.71 12.84
N ALA A 329 -6.42 -29.64 13.24
CA ALA A 329 -7.05 -28.40 13.69
C ALA A 329 -6.29 -27.78 14.88
N LEU A 330 -5.85 -28.61 15.83
CA LEU A 330 -5.08 -28.18 17.00
C LEU A 330 -3.72 -27.61 16.59
N ALA A 331 -3.03 -28.22 15.63
CA ALA A 331 -1.78 -27.68 15.11
C ALA A 331 -1.99 -26.32 14.42
N ALA A 332 -3.05 -26.20 13.61
CA ALA A 332 -3.38 -24.96 12.92
C ALA A 332 -3.74 -23.82 13.89
N VAL A 333 -4.62 -24.06 14.88
CA VAL A 333 -5.02 -23.00 15.83
C VAL A 333 -3.84 -22.53 16.68
N ARG A 334 -2.94 -23.44 17.09
CA ARG A 334 -1.72 -23.07 17.82
C ARG A 334 -0.80 -22.19 17.00
N LYS A 335 -0.66 -22.46 15.70
CA LYS A 335 0.10 -21.58 14.81
C LYS A 335 -0.58 -20.21 14.65
N ALA A 336 -1.91 -20.17 14.60
CA ALA A 336 -2.65 -18.91 14.59
C ALA A 336 -2.40 -18.11 15.89
N ILE A 337 -2.41 -18.75 17.07
CA ILE A 337 -2.12 -18.12 18.37
C ILE A 337 -0.68 -17.63 18.43
N GLU A 338 0.29 -18.39 17.93
CA GLU A 338 1.69 -17.95 17.85
C GLU A 338 1.83 -16.65 17.06
N LEU A 339 1.10 -16.54 15.95
CA LEU A 339 1.13 -15.37 15.05
C LEU A 339 0.24 -14.21 15.51
N ASN A 340 -0.75 -14.46 16.37
CA ASN A 340 -1.58 -13.42 16.97
C ASN A 340 -1.95 -13.82 18.41
N PRO A 341 -1.02 -13.64 19.36
CA PRO A 341 -1.20 -14.07 20.74
C PRO A 341 -2.17 -13.18 21.51
N THR A 342 -2.61 -12.06 20.96
CA THR A 342 -3.55 -11.15 21.64
C THR A 342 -5.01 -11.46 21.34
N GLU A 343 -5.29 -12.32 20.36
CA GLU A 343 -6.66 -12.67 19.98
C GLU A 343 -7.24 -13.79 20.87
N ASP A 344 -8.05 -13.40 21.85
CA ASP A 344 -8.62 -14.34 22.82
C ASP A 344 -9.55 -15.38 22.19
N ARG A 345 -10.25 -15.04 21.09
CA ARG A 345 -11.08 -16.01 20.37
C ARG A 345 -10.29 -17.24 19.90
N LEU A 346 -9.01 -17.07 19.53
CA LEU A 346 -8.17 -18.20 19.09
C LEU A 346 -7.90 -19.18 20.24
N ARG A 347 -7.72 -18.68 21.48
CA ARG A 347 -7.57 -19.53 22.68
C ARG A 347 -8.85 -20.27 23.00
N GLU A 348 -10.00 -19.62 22.83
CA GLU A 348 -11.29 -20.30 22.99
C GLU A 348 -11.48 -21.41 21.96
N ASN A 349 -11.13 -21.16 20.69
CA ASN A 349 -11.14 -22.19 19.65
C ASN A 349 -10.24 -23.39 20.03
N GLU A 350 -9.03 -23.14 20.55
CA GLU A 350 -8.14 -24.21 21.02
C GLU A 350 -8.81 -25.09 22.09
N LYS A 351 -9.52 -24.48 23.06
CA LYS A 351 -10.25 -25.23 24.10
C LYS A 351 -11.32 -26.14 23.51
N TYR A 352 -12.12 -25.65 22.55
CA TYR A 352 -13.13 -26.46 21.87
C TYR A 352 -12.51 -27.62 21.09
N ILE A 353 -11.41 -27.37 20.38
CA ILE A 353 -10.69 -28.40 19.62
C ILE A 353 -10.11 -29.47 20.56
N LEU A 354 -9.52 -29.07 21.69
CA LEU A 354 -8.99 -29.99 22.70
C LEU A 354 -10.10 -30.84 23.34
N ALA A 355 -11.30 -30.30 23.52
CA ALA A 355 -12.43 -31.06 24.04
C ALA A 355 -12.91 -32.14 23.04
N ALA A 356 -12.88 -31.85 21.73
CA ALA A 356 -13.27 -32.79 20.68
C ALA A 356 -12.23 -33.88 20.37
N LEU A 357 -11.00 -33.73 20.86
CA LEU A 357 -9.93 -34.73 20.75
C LEU A 357 -10.01 -35.86 21.79
N LYS A 358 -10.79 -35.65 22.86
CA LYS A 358 -11.02 -36.62 23.94
C LYS A 358 -12.15 -37.57 23.55
#